data_AF-A0A346NL30-F1
#
_entry.id   AF-A0A346NL30-F1
#
_cell.length_a   1.000
_cell.length_b   1.000
_cell.length_c   1.000
_cell.angle_alpha   90.00
_cell.angle_beta   90.00
_cell.angle_gamma   90.00
#
_symmetry.space_group_name_H-M   'P 1'
#
loop_
_entity.id
_entity.type
_entity.pdbx_description
1 polymer ?
#
loop_
_entity_poly.entity_id
_entity_poly.type
_entity_poly.pdbx_seq_one_letter_code
_entity_poly.pdbx_strand_id
1 'polypeptide(L)'
;MGILKKSAIAITALLFGVIIVSFVLPDEYEVERSIIIAAEPDDIYPEVVNLKAWPSWGVWFQRDPNMQIKYGGPDRAIGMFSKWESESQGDGKMEITELKHNKKVIYSLYFPEYEMGSTGVITLEPTEEGTRVTWSDSGEVGNNPVNRYFVLMMDDMIGPDFETGLENLKTVVENRG
;
A
#
# COMPACT_ATOMS: atom_id res chain seq x y z
N MET A 1 -37.98 32.06 -11.39
CA MET A 1 -36.97 32.55 -10.42
C MET A 1 -36.99 31.81 -9.06
N GLY A 2 -38.16 31.42 -8.51
CA GLY A 2 -38.24 30.81 -7.17
C GLY A 2 -37.73 29.37 -7.05
N ILE A 3 -37.95 28.53 -8.06
CA ILE A 3 -37.52 27.11 -8.03
C ILE A 3 -36.00 27.01 -8.15
N LEU A 4 -35.39 27.72 -9.10
CA LEU A 4 -33.93 27.73 -9.28
C LEU A 4 -33.21 28.21 -8.01
N LYS A 5 -33.72 29.26 -7.33
CA LYS A 5 -33.16 29.74 -6.06
C LYS A 5 -33.30 28.72 -4.93
N LYS A 6 -34.44 28.03 -4.81
CA LYS A 6 -34.65 26.97 -3.80
C LYS A 6 -33.75 25.76 -4.06
N SER A 7 -33.62 25.34 -5.31
CA SER A 7 -32.70 24.26 -5.70
C SER A 7 -31.26 24.63 -5.41
N ALA A 8 -30.83 25.86 -5.72
CA ALA A 8 -29.49 26.33 -5.38
C ALA A 8 -29.23 26.30 -3.86
N ILE A 9 -30.17 26.78 -3.04
CA ILE A 9 -30.05 26.74 -1.58
C ILE A 9 -29.97 25.30 -1.07
N ALA A 10 -30.79 24.38 -1.60
CA ALA A 10 -30.76 22.98 -1.21
C ALA A 10 -29.42 22.31 -1.56
N ILE A 11 -28.88 22.58 -2.76
CA ILE A 11 -27.57 22.06 -3.18
C ILE A 11 -26.47 22.63 -2.28
N THR A 12 -26.49 23.94 -1.99
CA THR A 12 -25.51 24.56 -1.10
C THR A 12 -25.59 23.97 0.31
N ALA A 13 -26.78 23.79 0.87
CA ALA A 13 -26.97 23.17 2.18
C ALA A 13 -26.47 21.72 2.21
N LEU A 14 -26.71 20.96 1.13
CA LEU A 14 -26.19 19.61 0.98
C LEU A 14 -24.66 19.59 0.93
N LEU A 15 -24.03 20.47 0.15
CA LEU A 15 -22.57 20.58 0.06
C LEU A 15 -21.95 20.92 1.42
N PHE A 16 -22.53 21.86 2.17
CA PHE A 16 -22.10 22.14 3.54
C PHE A 16 -22.28 20.93 4.45
N GLY A 17 -23.40 20.20 4.32
CA GLY A 17 -23.63 18.96 5.06
C GLY A 17 -22.54 17.91 4.82
N VAL A 18 -22.16 17.66 3.56
CA VAL A 18 -21.10 16.72 3.19
C VAL A 18 -19.75 17.13 3.78
N ILE A 19 -19.42 18.43 3.70
CA ILE A 19 -18.18 18.96 4.30
C ILE A 19 -18.20 18.81 5.83
N ILE A 20 -19.32 19.06 6.50
CA ILE A 20 -19.41 18.89 7.96
C ILE A 20 -19.22 17.42 8.34
N VAL A 21 -19.85 16.50 7.60
CA VAL A 21 -19.72 15.06 7.85
C VAL A 21 -18.28 14.59 7.66
N SER A 22 -17.54 15.11 6.69
CA SER A 22 -16.15 14.69 6.47
C SER A 22 -15.23 14.94 7.66
N PHE A 23 -15.51 15.95 8.50
CA PHE A 23 -14.73 16.22 9.71
C PHE A 23 -15.04 15.27 10.87
N VAL A 24 -16.04 14.39 10.73
CA VAL A 24 -16.35 13.32 11.69
C VAL A 24 -15.75 11.99 11.24
N LEU A 25 -15.33 11.87 9.98
CA LEU A 25 -14.72 10.67 9.44
C LEU A 25 -13.24 10.54 9.87
N PRO A 26 -12.71 9.31 9.94
CA PRO A 26 -11.30 9.08 10.26
C PRO A 26 -10.35 9.80 9.30
N ASP A 27 -9.23 10.31 9.80
CA ASP A 27 -8.09 10.81 9.04
C ASP A 27 -7.11 9.72 8.67
N GLU A 28 -7.14 8.62 9.41
CA GLU A 28 -6.17 7.55 9.32
C GLU A 28 -6.83 6.34 8.67
N TYR A 29 -6.05 5.60 7.89
CA TYR A 29 -6.43 4.30 7.37
C TYR A 29 -5.35 3.27 7.66
N GLU A 30 -5.75 2.02 7.76
CA GLU A 30 -4.86 0.87 7.80
C GLU A 30 -5.54 -0.26 7.01
N VAL A 31 -4.79 -0.84 6.08
CA VAL A 31 -5.22 -2.01 5.30
C VAL A 31 -4.21 -3.11 5.57
N GLU A 32 -4.70 -4.30 5.92
CA GLU A 32 -3.86 -5.45 6.27
C GLU A 32 -4.40 -6.72 5.61
N ARG A 33 -3.50 -7.56 5.10
CA ARG A 33 -3.79 -8.93 4.67
C ARG A 33 -2.72 -9.88 5.21
N SER A 34 -3.08 -11.14 5.39
CA SER A 34 -2.12 -12.17 5.81
C SER A 34 -2.36 -13.50 5.13
N ILE A 35 -1.30 -14.30 4.99
CA ILE A 35 -1.33 -15.65 4.44
C ILE A 35 -0.32 -16.54 5.19
N ILE A 36 -0.54 -17.86 5.18
CA ILE A 36 0.47 -18.84 5.59
C ILE A 36 1.23 -19.32 4.34
N ILE A 37 2.55 -19.13 4.35
CA ILE A 37 3.47 -19.68 3.34
C ILE A 37 4.18 -20.87 3.98
N ALA A 38 4.15 -22.04 3.32
CA ALA A 38 4.77 -23.27 3.77
C ALA A 38 6.30 -23.24 3.54
N ALA A 39 6.96 -22.26 4.15
CA ALA A 39 8.39 -22.04 4.12
C ALA A 39 8.86 -21.35 5.41
N GLU A 40 10.14 -21.48 5.72
CA GLU A 40 10.74 -20.80 6.87
C GLU A 40 10.89 -19.29 6.59
N PRO A 41 10.94 -18.43 7.63
CA PRO A 41 11.14 -16.99 7.42
C PRO A 41 12.43 -16.68 6.65
N ASP A 42 13.45 -17.53 6.76
CA ASP A 42 14.74 -17.41 6.09
C ASP A 42 14.63 -17.55 4.56
N ASP A 43 13.60 -18.26 4.06
CA ASP A 43 13.32 -18.42 2.63
C ASP A 43 12.48 -17.27 2.07
N ILE A 44 11.63 -16.66 2.91
CA ILE A 44 10.72 -15.58 2.53
C ILE A 44 11.39 -14.21 2.64
N TYR A 45 12.16 -13.98 3.71
CA TYR A 45 12.78 -12.69 4.01
C TYR A 45 13.61 -12.11 2.85
N PRO A 46 14.40 -12.89 2.10
CA PRO A 46 15.16 -12.40 0.94
C PRO A 46 14.28 -11.79 -0.17
N GLU A 47 13.04 -12.22 -0.31
CA GLU A 47 12.10 -11.69 -1.32
C GLU A 47 11.52 -10.33 -0.92
N VAL A 48 11.22 -10.15 0.36
CA VAL A 48 10.58 -8.94 0.87
C VAL A 48 11.58 -7.83 1.18
N VAL A 49 12.80 -8.17 1.62
CA VAL A 49 13.87 -7.19 1.90
C VAL A 49 14.56 -6.67 0.63
N ASN A 50 14.38 -7.35 -0.50
CA ASN A 50 15.00 -6.99 -1.77
C ASN A 50 13.97 -6.34 -2.69
N LEU A 51 13.94 -5.00 -2.76
CA LEU A 51 12.99 -4.29 -3.64
C LEU A 51 13.11 -4.67 -5.13
N LYS A 52 14.23 -5.25 -5.57
CA LYS A 52 14.40 -5.78 -6.94
C LYS A 52 13.66 -7.10 -7.18
N ALA A 53 13.27 -7.81 -6.12
CA ALA A 53 12.47 -9.03 -6.20
C ALA A 53 10.96 -8.72 -6.26
N TRP A 54 10.53 -7.56 -5.78
CA TRP A 54 9.11 -7.17 -5.74
C TRP A 54 8.39 -7.25 -7.08
N PRO A 55 8.98 -6.95 -8.25
CA PRO A 55 8.30 -7.14 -9.53
C PRO A 55 7.89 -8.58 -9.84
N SER A 56 8.47 -9.60 -9.18
CA SER A 56 8.11 -11.00 -9.42
C SER A 56 6.81 -11.41 -8.73
N TRP A 57 6.40 -10.70 -7.67
CA TRP A 57 5.23 -11.06 -6.86
C TRP A 57 4.24 -9.91 -6.63
N GLY A 58 4.71 -8.66 -6.60
CA GLY A 58 3.88 -7.48 -6.45
C GLY A 58 3.00 -7.20 -7.68
N VAL A 59 1.77 -6.75 -7.44
CA VAL A 59 0.74 -6.61 -8.48
C VAL A 59 0.97 -5.40 -9.39
N TRP A 60 1.45 -4.29 -8.85
CA TRP A 60 1.58 -3.02 -9.61
C TRP A 60 2.52 -3.15 -10.80
N PHE A 61 3.60 -3.91 -10.64
CA PHE A 61 4.60 -4.14 -11.68
C PHE A 61 4.09 -5.03 -12.82
N GLN A 62 3.09 -5.89 -12.54
CA GLN A 62 2.47 -6.74 -13.55
C GLN A 62 1.41 -5.98 -14.38
N ARG A 63 0.78 -4.96 -13.78
CA ARG A 63 -0.26 -4.15 -14.45
C ARG A 63 0.31 -3.20 -15.50
N ASP A 64 1.54 -2.72 -15.31
CA ASP A 64 2.21 -1.84 -16.27
C ASP A 64 3.56 -2.41 -16.75
N PRO A 65 3.57 -3.13 -17.88
CA PRO A 65 4.79 -3.65 -18.48
C PRO A 65 5.81 -2.57 -18.91
N ASN A 66 5.38 -1.31 -19.06
CA ASN A 66 6.23 -0.20 -19.48
C ASN A 66 6.78 0.61 -18.29
N MET A 67 6.42 0.24 -17.05
CA MET A 67 6.87 0.94 -15.84
C MET A 67 8.40 1.00 -15.78
N GLN A 68 8.93 2.21 -15.60
CA GLN A 68 10.36 2.45 -15.52
C GLN A 68 10.80 2.50 -14.06
N ILE A 69 11.57 1.51 -13.61
CA ILE A 69 11.99 1.40 -12.21
C ILE A 69 13.48 1.71 -12.08
N LYS A 70 13.83 2.55 -11.11
CA LYS A 70 15.19 2.87 -10.70
C LYS A 70 15.39 2.46 -9.25
N TYR A 71 16.46 1.71 -9.01
CA TYR A 71 16.88 1.30 -7.68
C TYR A 71 18.08 2.09 -7.21
N GLY A 72 18.20 2.28 -5.90
CA GLY A 72 19.39 2.88 -5.30
C GLY A 72 19.50 2.59 -3.81
N GLY A 73 20.52 3.16 -3.18
CA GLY A 73 20.85 2.89 -1.78
C GLY A 73 21.65 1.59 -1.59
N PRO A 74 21.91 1.19 -0.33
CA PRO A 74 22.58 -0.08 -0.02
C PRO A 74 21.69 -1.27 -0.38
N ASP A 75 22.28 -2.37 -0.84
CA ASP A 75 21.52 -3.56 -1.24
C ASP A 75 20.92 -4.26 -0.02
N ARG A 76 19.60 -4.49 -0.02
CA ARG A 76 18.86 -5.23 1.02
C ARG A 76 19.05 -4.68 2.44
N ALA A 77 19.19 -3.36 2.56
CA ALA A 77 19.42 -2.69 3.83
C ALA A 77 18.59 -1.40 3.96
N ILE A 78 18.59 -0.82 5.16
CA ILE A 78 17.94 0.47 5.43
C ILE A 78 18.49 1.53 4.46
N GLY A 79 17.59 2.27 3.81
CA GLY A 79 17.90 3.25 2.76
C GLY A 79 17.93 2.67 1.34
N MET A 80 17.72 1.36 1.15
CA MET A 80 17.42 0.81 -0.18
C MET A 80 16.11 1.41 -0.67
N PHE A 81 16.08 1.88 -1.91
CA PHE A 81 14.86 2.44 -2.50
C PHE A 81 14.60 1.94 -3.91
N SER A 82 13.32 1.99 -4.28
CA SER A 82 12.79 1.80 -5.63
C SER A 82 11.96 3.04 -5.97
N LYS A 83 12.25 3.67 -7.10
CA LYS A 83 11.45 4.77 -7.66
C LYS A 83 10.93 4.34 -9.02
N TRP A 84 9.65 4.53 -9.29
CA TRP A 84 9.06 4.21 -10.59
C TRP A 84 8.34 5.40 -11.22
N GLU A 85 8.29 5.36 -12.54
CA GLU A 85 7.48 6.24 -13.39
C GLU A 85 6.50 5.37 -14.19
N SER A 86 5.20 5.70 -14.15
CA SER A 86 4.14 4.90 -14.77
C SER A 86 2.92 5.76 -15.13
N GLU A 87 2.48 5.65 -16.38
CA GLU A 87 1.26 6.35 -16.84
C GLU A 87 -0.03 5.76 -16.24
N SER A 88 -0.02 4.47 -15.86
CA SER A 88 -1.22 3.76 -15.41
C SER A 88 -1.30 3.57 -13.89
N GLN A 89 -0.16 3.46 -13.21
CA GLN A 89 -0.09 3.27 -11.76
C GLN A 89 0.32 4.55 -11.01
N GLY A 90 0.67 5.62 -11.73
CA GLY A 90 1.24 6.83 -11.17
C GLY A 90 2.70 6.68 -10.76
N ASP A 91 3.39 7.80 -10.65
CA ASP A 91 4.78 7.84 -10.21
C ASP A 91 4.86 7.63 -8.69
N GLY A 92 5.88 6.89 -8.25
CA GLY A 92 6.04 6.60 -6.82
C GLY A 92 7.46 6.30 -6.40
N LYS A 93 7.68 6.34 -5.08
CA LYS A 93 8.94 5.98 -4.45
C LYS A 93 8.67 5.15 -3.20
N MET A 94 9.37 4.04 -3.08
CA MET A 94 9.44 3.19 -1.90
C MET A 94 10.85 3.18 -1.34
N GLU A 95 11.01 3.28 -0.01
CA GLU A 95 12.30 3.25 0.66
C GLU A 95 12.25 2.45 1.97
N ILE A 96 13.17 1.53 2.18
CA ILE A 96 13.26 0.73 3.41
C ILE A 96 13.74 1.63 4.56
N THR A 97 12.94 1.71 5.62
CA THR A 97 13.19 2.58 6.77
C THR A 97 13.60 1.82 8.03
N GLU A 98 13.10 0.59 8.22
CA GLU A 98 13.48 -0.27 9.35
C GLU A 98 13.51 -1.75 8.93
N LEU A 99 14.43 -2.50 9.54
CA LEU A 99 14.55 -3.95 9.32
C LEU A 99 14.72 -4.68 10.65
N LYS A 100 14.02 -5.82 10.79
CA LYS A 100 14.33 -6.86 11.76
C LYS A 100 14.49 -8.17 11.00
N HIS A 101 15.72 -8.67 10.96
CA HIS A 101 16.08 -9.85 10.18
C HIS A 101 15.10 -11.01 10.42
N ASN A 102 14.58 -11.57 9.33
CA ASN A 102 13.62 -12.68 9.27
C ASN A 102 12.35 -12.48 10.10
N LYS A 103 11.98 -11.22 10.37
CA LYS A 103 10.83 -10.88 11.22
C LYS A 103 10.01 -9.72 10.69
N LYS A 104 10.66 -8.67 10.18
CA LYS A 104 9.97 -7.43 9.82
C LYS A 104 10.73 -6.61 8.78
N VAL A 105 10.02 -6.08 7.80
CA VAL A 105 10.48 -5.04 6.88
C VAL A 105 9.49 -3.88 6.96
N ILE A 106 9.99 -2.67 7.21
CA ILE A 106 9.20 -1.44 7.17
C ILE A 106 9.77 -0.54 6.08
N TYR A 107 8.88 0.06 5.29
CA TYR A 107 9.24 0.99 4.24
C TYR A 107 8.28 2.18 4.23
N SER A 108 8.78 3.32 3.78
CA SER A 108 7.93 4.45 3.38
C SER A 108 7.54 4.31 1.92
N LEU A 109 6.33 4.71 1.61
CA LEU A 109 5.79 4.80 0.26
C LEU A 109 5.32 6.24 0.04
N TYR A 110 5.64 6.81 -1.13
CA TYR A 110 5.30 8.18 -1.46
C TYR A 110 4.90 8.30 -2.92
N PHE A 111 3.75 8.92 -3.17
CA PHE A 111 3.23 9.26 -4.49
C PHE A 111 3.28 10.79 -4.69
N PRO A 112 4.26 11.31 -5.44
CA PRO A 112 4.45 12.75 -5.60
C PRO A 112 3.26 13.48 -6.22
N GLU A 113 2.57 12.85 -7.19
CA GLU A 113 1.43 13.47 -7.89
C GLU A 113 0.27 13.82 -6.95
N TYR A 114 0.08 12.99 -5.91
CA TYR A 114 -0.99 13.18 -4.94
C TYR A 114 -0.52 13.84 -3.64
N GLU A 115 0.78 14.10 -3.51
CA GLU A 115 1.42 14.49 -2.25
C GLU A 115 1.08 13.56 -1.08
N MET A 116 0.84 12.27 -1.38
CA MET A 116 0.43 11.26 -0.39
C MET A 116 1.59 10.35 -0.03
N GLY A 117 1.72 10.05 1.27
CA GLY A 117 2.67 9.07 1.77
C GLY A 117 2.01 8.10 2.74
N SER A 118 2.55 6.89 2.81
CA SER A 118 2.11 5.83 3.69
C SER A 118 3.31 5.04 4.23
N THR A 119 3.04 4.23 5.25
CA THR A 119 4.00 3.30 5.84
C THR A 119 3.53 1.89 5.59
N GLY A 120 4.34 1.13 4.85
CA GLY A 120 4.10 -0.28 4.64
C GLY A 120 4.94 -1.14 5.58
N VAL A 121 4.33 -2.22 6.06
CA VAL A 121 4.95 -3.17 6.98
C VAL A 121 4.71 -4.58 6.48
N ILE A 122 5.77 -5.37 6.38
CA ILE A 122 5.68 -6.83 6.19
C ILE A 122 6.23 -7.50 7.45
N THR A 123 5.45 -8.35 8.09
CA THR A 123 5.88 -9.18 9.23
C THR A 123 5.94 -10.64 8.85
N LEU A 124 6.91 -11.34 9.44
CA LEU A 124 7.13 -12.78 9.29
C LEU A 124 7.06 -13.41 10.67
N GLU A 125 6.07 -14.27 10.88
CA GLU A 125 5.84 -14.96 12.15
C GLU A 125 5.87 -16.47 11.93
N PRO A 126 6.85 -17.21 12.48
CA PRO A 126 6.88 -18.66 12.40
C PRO A 126 5.63 -19.28 13.03
N THR A 127 5.10 -20.33 12.41
CA THR A 127 3.96 -21.13 12.86
C THR A 127 4.26 -22.62 12.65
N GLU A 128 3.37 -23.51 13.09
CA GLU A 128 3.54 -24.96 12.87
C GLU A 128 3.45 -25.37 11.38
N GLU A 129 2.76 -24.58 10.55
CA GLU A 129 2.47 -24.87 9.14
C GLU A 129 3.41 -24.13 8.16
N GLY A 130 4.38 -23.37 8.68
CA GLY A 130 5.27 -22.50 7.91
C GLY A 130 5.33 -21.11 8.54
N THR A 131 5.30 -20.05 7.74
CA THR A 131 5.38 -18.66 8.21
C THR A 131 4.09 -17.90 7.88
N ARG A 132 3.50 -17.26 8.89
CA ARG A 132 2.48 -16.24 8.67
C ARG A 132 3.15 -14.98 8.17
N VAL A 133 2.80 -14.58 6.97
CA VAL A 133 3.22 -13.31 6.36
C VAL A 133 2.05 -12.37 6.44
N THR A 134 2.24 -11.24 7.13
CA THR A 134 1.26 -10.16 7.17
C THR A 134 1.83 -8.96 6.45
N TRP A 135 1.04 -8.37 5.55
CA TRP A 135 1.37 -7.16 4.82
C TRP A 135 0.32 -6.10 5.12
N SER A 136 0.76 -4.97 5.68
CA SER A 136 -0.08 -3.80 5.92
C SER A 136 0.47 -2.52 5.31
N ASP A 137 -0.42 -1.58 5.07
CA ASP A 137 -0.12 -0.20 4.73
C ASP A 137 -1.04 0.73 5.52
N SER A 138 -0.47 1.78 6.10
CA SER A 138 -1.20 2.79 6.86
C SER A 138 -0.74 4.19 6.51
N GLY A 139 -1.67 5.14 6.59
CA GLY A 139 -1.41 6.53 6.24
C GLY A 139 -2.45 7.49 6.79
N GLU A 140 -2.11 8.78 6.76
CA GLU A 140 -2.98 9.87 7.18
C GLU A 140 -3.34 10.74 5.97
N VAL A 141 -4.62 11.08 5.82
CA VAL A 141 -5.11 11.86 4.67
C VAL A 141 -5.37 13.35 4.99
N GLY A 142 -5.12 13.74 6.24
CA GLY A 142 -5.26 15.12 6.72
C GLY A 142 -6.70 15.65 6.69
N ASN A 143 -6.86 16.97 6.63
CA ASN A 143 -8.17 17.65 6.77
C ASN A 143 -8.92 17.86 5.45
N ASN A 144 -8.50 17.24 4.35
CA ASN A 144 -9.21 17.36 3.08
C ASN A 144 -10.53 16.57 3.13
N PRO A 145 -11.70 17.22 3.00
CA PRO A 145 -13.01 16.55 3.05
C PRO A 145 -13.14 15.36 2.10
N VAL A 146 -12.57 15.47 0.90
CA VAL A 146 -12.65 14.41 -0.12
C VAL A 146 -11.81 13.21 0.30
N ASN A 147 -10.60 13.43 0.79
CA ASN A 147 -9.72 12.33 1.19
C ASN A 147 -10.26 11.56 2.40
N ARG A 148 -10.96 12.24 3.32
CA ARG A 148 -11.66 11.61 4.46
C ARG A 148 -12.71 10.59 4.02
N TYR A 149 -13.37 10.81 2.88
CA TYR A 149 -14.25 9.79 2.29
C TYR A 149 -13.48 8.67 1.62
N PHE A 150 -12.34 8.97 0.97
CA PHE A 150 -11.47 7.95 0.38
C PHE A 150 -10.92 6.96 1.41
N VAL A 151 -10.67 7.38 2.65
CA VAL A 151 -10.28 6.49 3.76
C VAL A 151 -11.25 5.31 3.91
N LEU A 152 -12.55 5.55 3.78
CA LEU A 152 -13.58 4.51 3.90
C LEU A 152 -13.53 3.47 2.76
N MET A 153 -12.83 3.79 1.66
CA MET A 153 -12.72 2.95 0.47
C MET A 153 -11.32 2.34 0.32
N MET A 154 -10.37 2.68 1.19
CA MET A 154 -8.97 2.22 1.04
C MET A 154 -8.86 0.69 1.06
N ASP A 155 -9.57 0.00 1.96
CA ASP A 155 -9.53 -1.47 2.03
C ASP A 155 -9.98 -2.12 0.72
N ASP A 156 -11.07 -1.62 0.12
CA ASP A 156 -11.58 -2.11 -1.16
C ASP A 156 -10.64 -1.79 -2.33
N MET A 157 -9.89 -0.69 -2.25
CA MET A 157 -8.99 -0.23 -3.31
C MET A 157 -7.66 -0.97 -3.35
N ILE A 158 -7.03 -1.24 -2.18
CA ILE A 158 -5.68 -1.82 -2.11
C ILE A 158 -5.64 -3.21 -1.47
N GLY A 159 -6.65 -3.60 -0.69
CA GLY A 159 -6.73 -4.92 -0.07
C GLY A 159 -6.60 -6.09 -1.05
N PRO A 160 -7.32 -6.08 -2.20
CA PRO A 160 -7.19 -7.14 -3.21
C PRO A 160 -5.78 -7.24 -3.82
N ASP A 161 -5.04 -6.13 -3.90
CA ASP A 161 -3.66 -6.11 -4.39
C ASP A 161 -2.72 -6.80 -3.40
N PHE A 162 -2.96 -6.62 -2.10
CA PHE A 162 -2.18 -7.29 -1.06
C PHE A 162 -2.47 -8.78 -1.02
N GLU A 163 -3.75 -9.18 -1.13
CA GLU A 163 -4.14 -10.59 -1.23
C GLU A 163 -3.43 -11.26 -2.42
N THR A 164 -3.54 -10.67 -3.61
CA THR A 164 -2.92 -11.22 -4.82
C THR A 164 -1.39 -11.22 -4.73
N GLY A 165 -0.79 -10.16 -4.18
CA GLY A 165 0.66 -10.07 -3.98
C GLY A 165 1.18 -11.13 -3.02
N LEU A 166 0.46 -11.40 -1.93
CA LEU A 166 0.79 -12.45 -0.97
C LEU A 166 0.66 -13.86 -1.57
N GLU A 167 -0.37 -14.11 -2.39
CA GLU A 167 -0.52 -15.37 -3.12
C GLU A 167 0.61 -15.59 -4.15
N ASN A 168 1.02 -14.53 -4.85
CA ASN A 168 2.18 -14.59 -5.74
C ASN A 168 3.48 -14.85 -4.97
N LEU A 169 3.68 -14.19 -3.83
CA LEU A 169 4.85 -14.41 -2.97
C LEU A 169 4.90 -15.86 -2.48
N LYS A 170 3.76 -16.40 -2.03
CA LYS A 170 3.61 -17.82 -1.67
C LYS A 170 4.06 -18.72 -2.82
N THR A 171 3.55 -18.46 -4.02
CA THR A 171 3.91 -19.22 -5.23
C THR A 171 5.40 -19.13 -5.57
N VAL A 172 6.01 -17.94 -5.46
CA VAL A 172 7.44 -17.73 -5.75
C VAL A 172 8.33 -18.46 -4.76
N VAL A 173 7.95 -18.49 -3.48
CA VAL A 173 8.75 -19.12 -2.43
C VAL A 173 8.59 -20.64 -2.44
N GLU A 174 7.36 -21.15 -2.50
CA GLU A 174 7.08 -22.59 -2.40
C GLU A 174 7.57 -23.38 -3.63
N ASN A 175 7.67 -22.76 -4.81
CA ASN A 175 8.15 -23.42 -6.02
C ASN A 175 9.67 -23.40 -6.21
N ARG A 176 10.46 -22.93 -5.21
CA ARG A 176 11.93 -22.98 -5.26
C ARG A 176 12.51 -24.34 -4.87
N GLY A 177 11.66 -25.28 -4.45
CA GLY A 177 12.01 -26.66 -4.07
C GLY A 177 11.84 -27.68 -5.18
#